data_AF-A0A0F8YDU3-F1
#
_entry.id   AF-A0A0F8YDU3-F1
#
_cell.length_a   1.000
_cell.length_b   1.000
_cell.length_c   1.000
_cell.angle_alpha   90.00
_cell.angle_beta   90.00
_cell.angle_gamma   90.00
#
_symmetry.space_group_name_H-M   'P 1'
#
loop_
_entity.id
_entity.type
_entity.pdbx_description
1 polymer ?
#
loop_
_entity_poly.entity_id
_entity_poly.type
_entity_poly.pdbx_seq_one_letter_code
_entity_poly.pdbx_strand_id
1 'polypeptide(L)'
;MASKKNNVLVIGDLHLPWDRKGYLQFCKDLYEEWGCNQAVFIGDVVELHSISFHNKHPECPAPLDEYKAAKVRVQEWYKAFPTAKVCYGNHDERILRLARSVSIPEVFMKTYNEVWGTPKWQWAFDWIIDDVYY
;
A
#
# COMPACT_ATOMS: atom_id res chain seq x y z
N MET A 1 10.38 -22.46 -26.82
CA MET A 1 11.01 -21.28 -26.19
C MET A 1 10.68 -21.37 -24.71
N ALA A 2 11.66 -21.29 -23.80
CA ALA A 2 11.35 -21.27 -22.36
C ALA A 2 10.49 -20.04 -22.06
N SER A 3 9.34 -20.22 -21.40
CA SER A 3 8.53 -19.07 -20.97
C SER A 3 9.38 -18.20 -20.05
N LYS A 4 9.27 -16.88 -20.22
CA LYS A 4 9.94 -15.92 -19.36
C LYS A 4 9.40 -16.13 -17.94
N LYS A 5 10.22 -16.58 -17.00
CA LYS A 5 9.80 -16.85 -15.62
C LYS A 5 9.33 -15.53 -14.99
N ASN A 6 8.04 -15.44 -14.65
CA ASN A 6 7.46 -14.32 -13.89
C ASN A 6 7.51 -14.68 -12.41
N ASN A 7 8.58 -14.27 -11.74
CA ASN A 7 8.71 -14.48 -10.32
C ASN A 7 8.13 -13.25 -9.61
N VAL A 8 6.95 -13.41 -9.01
CA VAL A 8 6.25 -12.34 -8.29
C VAL A 8 6.66 -12.37 -6.82
N LEU A 9 7.17 -11.25 -6.31
CA LEU A 9 7.25 -11.02 -4.87
C LEU A 9 5.89 -10.53 -4.37
N VAL A 10 5.30 -11.28 -3.45
CA VAL A 10 4.11 -10.85 -2.71
C VAL A 10 4.55 -10.17 -1.42
N ILE A 11 4.08 -8.95 -1.21
CA ILE A 11 4.37 -8.13 -0.03
C ILE A 11 3.08 -8.02 0.76
N GLY A 12 3.09 -8.54 1.98
CA GLY A 12 1.99 -8.46 2.93
C GLY A 12 1.74 -7.05 3.48
N ASP A 13 0.74 -6.94 4.34
CA ASP A 13 0.28 -5.70 4.95
C ASP A 13 1.43 -4.91 5.60
N LEU A 14 1.52 -3.63 5.26
CA LEU A 14 2.60 -2.78 5.75
C LEU A 14 2.16 -1.97 6.97
N HIS A 15 0.91 -1.50 7.00
CA HIS A 15 0.36 -0.61 8.03
C HIS A 15 1.25 0.63 8.29
N LEU A 16 1.73 1.28 7.22
CA LEU A 16 2.64 2.42 7.37
C LEU A 16 1.95 3.58 8.12
N PRO A 17 2.63 4.24 9.08
CA PRO A 17 4.07 4.20 9.32
C PRO A 17 4.55 3.18 10.37
N TRP A 18 3.71 2.23 10.77
CA TRP A 18 3.98 1.30 11.89
C TRP A 18 4.56 -0.04 11.44
N ASP A 19 5.13 -0.09 10.24
CA ASP A 19 5.68 -1.30 9.67
C ASP A 19 6.81 -1.88 10.53
N ARG A 20 6.92 -3.21 10.52
CA ARG A 20 7.96 -3.89 11.30
C ARG A 20 9.34 -3.45 10.83
N LYS A 21 10.17 -2.98 11.77
CA LYS A 21 11.58 -2.64 11.50
C LYS A 21 12.29 -3.82 10.81
N GLY A 22 12.92 -3.51 9.67
CA GLY A 22 13.65 -4.48 8.84
C GLY A 22 12.82 -5.17 7.77
N TYR A 23 11.48 -5.01 7.76
CA TYR A 23 10.62 -5.69 6.79
C TYR A 23 10.90 -5.25 5.35
N LEU A 24 11.12 -3.96 5.11
CA LEU A 24 11.54 -3.46 3.80
C LEU A 24 12.82 -4.13 3.30
N GLN A 25 13.83 -4.28 4.17
CA GLN A 25 15.08 -4.92 3.78
C GLN A 25 14.88 -6.41 3.50
N PHE A 26 14.11 -7.09 4.35
CA PHE A 26 13.73 -8.49 4.14
C PHE A 26 13.05 -8.71 2.79
N CYS A 27 12.09 -7.86 2.40
CA CYS A 27 11.44 -7.96 1.09
C CYS A 27 12.41 -7.73 -0.08
N LYS A 28 13.36 -6.79 0.06
CA LYS A 28 14.39 -6.55 -0.97
C LYS A 28 15.33 -7.74 -1.12
N ASP A 29 15.74 -8.33 -0.01
CA ASP A 29 16.62 -9.50 0.00
C ASP A 29 15.93 -10.69 -0.69
N LEU A 30 14.66 -10.94 -0.37
CA LEU A 30 13.87 -11.97 -1.05
C LEU A 30 13.65 -11.68 -2.55
N TYR A 31 13.41 -10.41 -2.91
CA TYR A 31 13.26 -10.02 -4.31
C TYR A 31 14.50 -10.39 -5.13
N GLU A 32 15.69 -10.14 -4.56
CA GLU A 32 16.98 -10.45 -5.20
C GLU A 32 17.29 -11.95 -5.17
N GLU A 33 17.19 -12.59 -4.00
CA GLU A 33 17.48 -14.02 -3.79
C GLU A 33 16.70 -14.92 -4.75
N TRP A 34 15.41 -14.60 -4.97
CA TRP A 34 14.52 -15.40 -5.81
C TRP A 34 14.40 -14.87 -7.24
N GLY A 35 15.17 -13.83 -7.61
CA GLY A 35 15.17 -13.26 -8.94
C GLY A 35 13.78 -12.77 -9.37
N CYS A 36 13.04 -12.14 -8.44
CA CYS A 36 11.74 -11.58 -8.71
C CYS A 36 11.82 -10.46 -9.76
N ASN A 37 10.75 -10.29 -10.54
CA ASN A 37 10.67 -9.26 -11.57
C ASN A 37 9.38 -8.43 -11.49
N GLN A 38 8.52 -8.73 -10.52
CA GLN A 38 7.30 -7.99 -10.22
C GLN A 38 7.06 -7.99 -8.70
N ALA A 39 6.56 -6.89 -8.17
CA ALA A 39 6.08 -6.79 -6.79
C ALA A 39 4.57 -6.58 -6.78
N VAL A 40 3.88 -7.33 -5.91
CA VAL A 40 2.45 -7.18 -5.63
C VAL A 40 2.30 -6.92 -4.13
N PHE A 41 1.74 -5.78 -3.76
CA PHE A 41 1.30 -5.49 -2.40
C PHE A 41 -0.15 -5.95 -2.27
N ILE A 42 -0.46 -6.76 -1.27
CA ILE A 42 -1.82 -7.35 -1.12
C ILE A 42 -2.79 -6.46 -0.33
N GLY A 43 -2.42 -5.19 -0.11
CA GLY A 43 -3.23 -4.19 0.56
C GLY A 43 -2.66 -3.74 1.90
N ASP A 44 -3.45 -2.94 2.60
CA ASP A 44 -3.17 -2.35 3.91
C ASP A 44 -1.77 -1.71 3.93
N VAL A 45 -1.48 -0.92 2.88
CA VAL A 45 -0.20 -0.22 2.71
C VAL A 45 -0.04 0.84 3.79
N VAL A 46 -1.12 1.55 4.14
CA VAL A 46 -1.12 2.59 5.15
C VAL A 46 -2.09 2.27 6.27
N GLU A 47 -1.75 2.64 7.50
CA GLU A 47 -2.59 2.33 8.66
C GLU A 47 -3.84 3.19 8.74
N LEU A 48 -3.70 4.53 8.65
CA LEU A 48 -4.80 5.51 8.75
C LEU A 48 -5.64 5.35 10.03
N HIS A 49 -5.02 5.00 11.16
CA HIS A 49 -5.68 4.73 12.44
C HIS A 49 -6.52 5.92 12.92
N SER A 50 -5.99 7.13 12.76
CA SER A 50 -6.59 8.39 13.22
C SER A 50 -7.98 8.66 12.62
N ILE A 51 -8.26 8.13 11.43
CA ILE A 51 -9.56 8.23 10.73
C ILE A 51 -10.33 6.91 10.72
N SER A 52 -9.91 5.93 11.53
CA SER A 52 -10.61 4.64 11.65
C SER A 52 -12.00 4.79 12.27
N PHE A 53 -12.80 3.73 12.19
CA PHE A 53 -14.10 3.66 12.87
C PHE A 53 -13.97 3.23 14.34
N HIS A 54 -12.75 3.01 14.85
CA HIS A 54 -12.49 2.61 16.22
C HIS A 54 -12.25 3.82 17.13
N ASN A 55 -12.29 3.58 18.44
CA ASN A 55 -11.92 4.59 19.43
C ASN A 55 -10.43 4.93 19.30
N LYS A 56 -10.11 6.22 19.35
CA LYS A 56 -8.74 6.73 19.20
C LYS A 56 -8.17 6.98 20.58
N HIS A 57 -6.94 6.53 20.80
CA HIS A 57 -6.22 6.91 22.01
C HIS A 57 -5.82 8.39 21.91
N PRO A 58 -6.03 9.22 22.95
CA PRO A 58 -5.72 10.66 22.90
C PRO A 58 -4.25 10.98 22.59
N GLU A 59 -3.34 10.04 22.89
CA GLU A 59 -1.90 10.18 22.63
C GLU A 59 -1.48 9.73 21.23
N CYS A 60 -2.39 9.16 20.43
CA CYS A 60 -2.08 8.80 19.05
C CYS A 60 -2.00 10.05 18.16
N PRO A 61 -1.21 10.01 17.06
CA PRO A 61 -1.11 11.13 16.14
C PRO A 61 -2.45 11.56 15.56
N ALA A 62 -2.60 12.87 15.34
CA ALA A 62 -3.72 13.40 14.57
C ALA A 62 -3.61 13.00 13.08
N PRO A 63 -4.71 13.06 12.30
CA PRO A 63 -4.72 12.58 10.92
C PRO A 63 -3.64 13.16 10.00
N LEU A 64 -3.35 14.46 10.13
CA LEU A 64 -2.34 15.09 9.30
C LEU A 64 -0.91 14.63 9.65
N ASP A 65 -0.65 14.35 10.93
CA ASP A 65 0.66 13.91 11.39
C ASP A 65 0.91 12.44 11.04
N GLU A 66 -0.12 11.59 11.20
CA GLU A 66 -0.08 10.21 10.70
C GLU A 66 0.16 10.17 9.19
N TYR A 67 -0.56 11.00 8.42
CA TYR A 67 -0.36 11.11 6.97
C TYR A 67 1.09 11.48 6.61
N LYS A 68 1.68 12.49 7.27
CA LYS A 68 3.06 12.90 7.01
C LYS A 68 4.04 11.77 7.28
N ALA A 69 3.88 11.07 8.41
CA ALA A 69 4.72 9.94 8.77
C ALA A 69 4.56 8.77 7.78
N ALA A 70 3.32 8.40 7.45
CA ALA A 70 3.02 7.36 6.46
C ALA A 70 3.61 7.70 5.09
N LYS A 71 3.44 8.94 4.62
CA LYS A 71 3.95 9.41 3.34
C LYS A 71 5.46 9.26 3.22
N VAL A 72 6.23 9.59 4.27
CA VAL A 72 7.69 9.39 4.29
C VAL A 72 8.01 7.91 4.09
N ARG A 73 7.37 7.03 4.85
CA ARG A 73 7.58 5.58 4.75
C ARG A 73 7.17 5.02 3.39
N VAL A 74 6.02 5.42 2.85
CA VAL A 74 5.57 5.01 1.51
C VAL A 74 6.58 5.39 0.44
N GLN A 75 7.23 6.56 0.55
CA GLN A 75 8.26 6.96 -0.41
C GLN A 75 9.52 6.09 -0.33
N GLU A 76 9.87 5.54 0.84
CA GLU A 76 10.95 4.57 0.95
C GLU A 76 10.60 3.23 0.25
N TRP A 77 9.37 2.74 0.46
CA TRP A 77 8.86 1.55 -0.23
C TRP A 77 8.76 1.78 -1.74
N TYR A 78 8.28 2.94 -2.18
CA TYR A 78 8.23 3.33 -3.58
C TYR A 78 9.62 3.41 -4.22
N LYS A 79 10.63 3.90 -3.48
CA LYS A 79 12.01 3.90 -3.96
C LYS A 79 12.57 2.49 -4.15
N ALA A 80 12.22 1.56 -3.27
CA ALA A 80 12.65 0.16 -3.37
C ALA A 80 11.90 -0.61 -4.48
N PHE A 81 10.59 -0.35 -4.62
CA PHE A 81 9.70 -0.99 -5.59
C PHE A 81 9.01 0.08 -6.45
N PRO A 82 9.71 0.69 -7.42
CA PRO A 82 9.22 1.86 -8.17
C PRO A 82 8.03 1.53 -9.08
N THR A 83 7.83 0.27 -9.42
CA THR A 83 6.67 -0.20 -10.18
C THR A 83 6.10 -1.39 -9.44
N ALA A 84 4.82 -1.33 -9.09
CA ALA A 84 4.16 -2.40 -8.35
C ALA A 84 2.67 -2.41 -8.66
N LYS A 85 2.07 -3.59 -8.48
CA LYS A 85 0.62 -3.76 -8.39
C LYS A 85 0.24 -3.76 -6.92
N VAL A 86 -0.88 -3.14 -6.60
CA VAL A 86 -1.36 -2.97 -5.22
C VAL A 86 -2.84 -3.34 -5.19
N CYS A 87 -3.18 -4.31 -4.35
CA CYS A 87 -4.56 -4.62 -4.02
C CYS A 87 -5.08 -3.57 -3.01
N TYR A 88 -6.37 -3.27 -3.03
CA TYR A 88 -6.97 -2.42 -2.00
C TYR A 88 -7.11 -3.22 -0.71
N GLY A 89 -6.50 -2.72 0.37
CA GLY A 89 -6.80 -3.17 1.71
C GLY A 89 -7.93 -2.37 2.36
N ASN A 90 -8.48 -2.91 3.45
CA ASN A 90 -9.56 -2.27 4.18
C ASN A 90 -9.13 -0.93 4.83
N HIS A 91 -7.84 -0.80 5.15
CA HIS A 91 -7.23 0.41 5.68
C HIS A 91 -7.04 1.45 4.56
N ASP A 92 -6.59 1.02 3.37
CA ASP A 92 -6.41 1.91 2.22
C ASP A 92 -7.75 2.56 1.82
N GLU A 93 -8.82 1.77 1.79
CA GLU A 93 -10.17 2.24 1.45
C GLU A 93 -10.80 3.17 2.49
N ARG A 94 -10.21 3.34 3.68
CA ARG A 94 -10.80 4.06 4.80
C ARG A 94 -11.14 5.51 4.47
N ILE A 95 -10.31 6.18 3.67
CA ILE A 95 -10.56 7.55 3.20
C ILE A 95 -11.86 7.61 2.40
N LEU A 96 -12.02 6.71 1.42
CA LEU A 96 -13.20 6.66 0.56
C LEU A 96 -14.45 6.22 1.33
N ARG A 97 -14.32 5.25 2.24
CA ARG A 97 -15.41 4.79 3.10
C ARG A 97 -15.93 5.92 4.00
N LEU A 98 -15.02 6.69 4.60
CA LEU A 98 -15.40 7.84 5.43
C LEU A 98 -16.05 8.94 4.61
N ALA A 99 -15.51 9.28 3.43
CA ALA A 99 -16.11 10.24 2.51
C ALA A 99 -17.55 9.85 2.11
N ARG A 100 -17.75 8.58 1.71
CA ARG A 100 -19.08 8.04 1.36
C ARG A 100 -20.06 8.11 2.53
N SER A 101 -19.60 7.88 3.77
CA SER A 101 -20.46 7.96 4.97
C SER A 101 -21.07 9.34 5.22
N VAL A 102 -20.47 10.39 4.65
CA VAL A 102 -20.95 11.78 4.71
C VAL A 102 -21.35 12.30 3.32
N SER A 103 -21.69 11.41 2.39
CA SER A 103 -22.17 11.72 1.04
C SER A 103 -21.20 12.51 0.15
N ILE A 104 -19.88 12.41 0.39
CA ILE A 104 -18.86 12.99 -0.48
C ILE A 104 -18.53 11.98 -1.58
N PRO A 105 -18.72 12.33 -2.87
CA PRO A 105 -18.38 11.45 -3.98
C PRO A 105 -16.86 11.40 -4.23
N GLU A 106 -16.39 10.25 -4.71
CA GLU A 106 -14.98 9.97 -4.96
C GLU A 106 -14.34 10.89 -6.01
N VAL A 107 -15.14 11.44 -6.94
CA VAL A 107 -14.67 12.41 -7.96
C VAL A 107 -14.06 13.69 -7.36
N PHE A 108 -14.37 14.02 -6.10
CA PHE A 108 -13.77 15.17 -5.40
C PHE A 108 -12.47 14.83 -4.67
N MET A 109 -12.04 13.58 -4.71
CA MET A 109 -10.87 13.09 -3.98
C MET A 109 -9.67 12.92 -4.91
N LYS A 110 -8.48 13.09 -4.35
CA LYS A 110 -7.23 12.72 -5.03
C LYS A 110 -7.14 11.20 -5.14
N THR A 111 -6.52 10.73 -6.22
CA THR A 111 -6.18 9.31 -6.39
C THR A 111 -5.16 8.85 -5.35
N TYR A 112 -5.09 7.53 -5.09
CA TYR A 112 -4.05 6.95 -4.23
C TYR A 112 -2.64 7.34 -4.68
N ASN A 113 -2.40 7.36 -5.99
CA ASN A 113 -1.11 7.76 -6.57
C ASN A 113 -0.74 9.22 -6.22
N GLU A 114 -1.70 10.13 -6.25
CA GLU A 114 -1.48 11.54 -5.89
C GLU A 114 -1.29 11.73 -4.38
N VAL A 115 -2.14 11.08 -3.57
CA VAL A 115 -2.05 11.13 -2.10
C VAL A 115 -0.70 10.59 -1.64
N TRP A 116 -0.29 9.43 -2.16
CA TRP A 116 0.89 8.72 -1.70
C TRP A 116 2.15 8.97 -2.53
N GLY A 117 2.05 9.62 -3.69
CA GLY A 117 3.18 10.02 -4.50
C GLY A 117 3.83 8.83 -5.20
N THR A 118 3.00 7.91 -5.69
CA THR A 118 3.41 6.62 -6.25
C THR A 118 2.95 6.48 -7.70
N PRO A 119 3.33 7.37 -8.63
CA PRO A 119 2.70 7.48 -9.95
C PRO A 119 2.77 6.23 -10.83
N LYS A 120 3.67 5.29 -10.52
CA LYS A 120 3.85 4.01 -11.25
C LYS A 120 3.24 2.80 -10.54
N TRP A 121 2.65 2.99 -9.36
CA TRP A 121 1.88 1.93 -8.70
C TRP A 121 0.50 1.83 -9.34
N GLN A 122 0.06 0.60 -9.56
CA GLN A 122 -1.26 0.32 -10.10
C GLN A 122 -2.12 -0.23 -8.97
N TRP A 123 -3.17 0.51 -8.61
CA TRP A 123 -4.07 0.13 -7.52
C TRP A 123 -5.36 -0.47 -8.11
N ALA A 124 -5.81 -1.60 -7.56
CA ALA A 124 -7.06 -2.27 -7.92
C ALA A 124 -7.57 -3.11 -6.73
N PHE A 125 -8.78 -3.66 -6.81
CA PHE A 125 -9.26 -4.60 -5.77
C PHE A 125 -8.47 -5.91 -5.77
N ASP A 126 -8.08 -6.35 -6.96
CA ASP A 126 -7.42 -7.62 -7.19
C ASP A 126 -6.50 -7.54 -8.42
N TRP A 127 -5.57 -8.49 -8.48
CA TRP A 127 -4.74 -8.72 -9.66
C TRP A 127 -4.73 -10.20 -10.00
N ILE A 128 -4.89 -10.52 -11.28
CA ILE A 128 -4.67 -11.87 -11.79
C ILE A 128 -3.37 -11.88 -12.59
N ILE A 129 -2.39 -12.67 -12.15
CA ILE A 129 -1.10 -12.83 -12.82
C ILE A 129 -0.81 -14.33 -12.92
N ASP A 130 -0.60 -14.83 -14.14
CA ASP A 130 -0.27 -16.23 -14.40
C ASP A 130 -1.23 -17.22 -13.69
N ASP A 131 -2.54 -16.96 -13.83
CA ASP A 131 -3.66 -17.71 -13.22
C ASP A 131 -3.68 -17.73 -11.67
N VAL A 132 -2.89 -16.87 -11.01
CA VAL A 132 -2.92 -16.65 -9.56
C VAL A 132 -3.69 -15.36 -9.26
N TYR A 133 -4.64 -15.45 -8.32
CA TYR A 133 -5.40 -14.32 -7.81
C TYR A 133 -4.69 -13.73 -6.59
N TYR A 134 -4.43 -12.44 -6.63
CA TYR A 134 -3.81 -11.64 -5.59
C TYR A 134 -4.76 -10.55 -5.11
#